data_AF-A0A2X0NCQ1-F1
#
_entry.id   AF-A0A2X0NCQ1-F1
#
_cell.length_a   1.000
_cell.length_b   1.000
_cell.length_c   1.000
_cell.angle_alpha   90.00
_cell.angle_beta   90.00
_cell.angle_gamma   90.00
#
_symmetry.space_group_name_H-M   'P 1'
#
loop_
_entity.id
_entity.type
_entity.pdbx_description
1 polymer ?
#
loop_
_entity_poly.entity_id
_entity_poly.type
_entity_poly.pdbx_seq_one_letter_code
_entity_poly.pdbx_strand_id
1 'polypeptide(L)'
;MTDFAPVPQVLPTLLSPLTHHASPRVRPLARRRRRRPTAITATTFHRRRLATDVLTVNASGILLFNRWDSADVEVKDISLTDYIQVRNAILLPHTAGRYASKQFRKAQMPIVERLVNALMMNGRNNGKKQMAVRIVAHAFEIIHLLTDQNPIQVLVDAVVNTGPREDSTRIGSQGTVRRQAVDVSPLRRVNQAISLITIGVRESSFRNVKSISECLADEIINAAKGSSNSYAIKKKDELERVAKSNR
;
A
#
# COMPACT_ATOMS: atom_id res chain seq x y z
N MET A 1 57.64 -24.20 30.53
CA MET A 1 57.18 -25.39 31.26
C MET A 1 55.77 -25.68 30.79
N THR A 2 55.63 -26.26 29.59
CA THR A 2 55.57 -27.73 29.32
C THR A 2 54.22 -28.29 29.78
N ASP A 3 53.40 -29.01 29.00
CA ASP A 3 53.57 -29.62 27.68
C ASP A 3 52.21 -30.07 27.09
N PHE A 4 52.12 -30.00 25.76
CA PHE A 4 51.59 -30.97 24.79
C PHE A 4 50.36 -31.87 25.05
N ALA A 5 49.44 -31.84 24.06
CA ALA A 5 48.40 -32.83 23.76
C ALA A 5 48.98 -34.20 23.31
N PRO A 6 48.17 -35.28 23.18
CA PRO A 6 47.76 -35.65 21.82
C PRO A 6 46.38 -36.34 21.67
N VAL A 7 45.95 -36.41 20.40
CA VAL A 7 44.82 -37.14 19.79
C VAL A 7 45.20 -38.61 19.50
N PRO A 8 44.24 -39.56 19.44
CA PRO A 8 44.20 -40.56 18.34
C PRO A 8 42.77 -40.77 17.76
N GLN A 9 42.53 -40.66 16.43
CA GLN A 9 42.50 -41.70 15.38
C GLN A 9 41.55 -42.91 15.66
N VAL A 10 40.35 -43.08 15.07
CA VAL A 10 39.87 -43.44 13.70
C VAL A 10 39.56 -44.97 13.49
N LEU A 11 38.23 -45.29 13.39
CA LEU A 11 37.50 -46.35 12.61
C LEU A 11 37.76 -47.87 12.86
N PRO A 12 36.94 -48.87 12.39
CA PRO A 12 35.67 -48.85 11.62
C PRO A 12 34.53 -49.86 12.06
N THR A 13 33.37 -49.74 11.39
CA THR A 13 32.35 -50.78 11.03
C THR A 13 31.64 -51.61 12.11
N LEU A 14 30.33 -51.37 12.28
CA LEU A 14 29.32 -52.44 12.27
C LEU A 14 28.01 -51.96 11.61
N LEU A 15 27.57 -52.74 10.63
CA LEU A 15 26.37 -52.60 9.83
C LEU A 15 25.08 -52.91 10.64
N SER A 16 24.04 -52.10 10.39
CA SER A 16 22.60 -52.44 10.35
C SER A 16 21.83 -52.75 11.66
N PRO A 17 20.48 -52.65 11.68
CA PRO A 17 19.54 -52.12 10.68
C PRO A 17 18.64 -50.98 11.19
N LEU A 18 18.13 -50.22 10.22
CA LEU A 18 17.04 -49.24 10.35
C LEU A 18 15.80 -49.83 11.04
N THR A 19 15.55 -49.45 12.28
CA THR A 19 14.20 -49.58 12.87
C THR A 19 13.36 -48.39 12.41
N HIS A 20 12.60 -48.64 11.34
CA HIS A 20 11.54 -47.77 10.89
C HIS A 20 10.57 -47.46 12.04
N HIS A 21 10.56 -46.21 12.48
CA HIS A 21 9.50 -45.69 13.33
C HIS A 21 8.19 -45.77 12.54
N ALA A 22 7.34 -46.72 12.93
CA ALA A 22 6.05 -46.96 12.31
C ALA A 22 5.20 -45.68 12.34
N SER A 23 4.92 -45.13 11.17
CA SER A 23 3.94 -44.06 10.99
C SER A 23 2.54 -44.57 11.37
N PRO A 24 1.73 -43.80 12.12
CA PRO A 24 0.38 -44.22 12.45
C PRO A 24 -0.46 -44.35 11.17
N ARG A 25 -1.03 -45.55 10.96
CA ARG A 25 -1.95 -45.85 9.87
C ARG A 25 -3.12 -44.86 9.90
N VAL A 26 -3.20 -44.01 8.88
CA VAL A 26 -4.37 -43.16 8.60
C VAL A 26 -5.55 -44.09 8.31
N ARG A 27 -6.56 -44.09 9.19
CA ARG A 27 -7.84 -44.77 8.92
C ARG A 27 -8.44 -44.17 7.64
N PRO A 28 -8.92 -44.97 6.68
CA PRO A 28 -9.57 -44.42 5.50
C PRO A 28 -10.85 -43.70 5.93
N LEU A 29 -10.94 -42.41 5.63
CA LEU A 29 -12.19 -41.66 5.77
C LEU A 29 -13.26 -42.39 4.95
N ALA A 30 -14.34 -42.81 5.62
CA ALA A 30 -15.53 -43.33 4.98
C ALA A 30 -15.96 -42.39 3.85
N ARG A 31 -16.06 -42.92 2.63
CA ARG A 31 -16.61 -42.23 1.46
C ARG A 31 -18.01 -41.71 1.81
N ARG A 32 -18.09 -40.43 2.20
CA ARG A 32 -19.35 -39.73 2.37
C ARG A 32 -20.03 -39.75 1.00
N ARG A 33 -21.11 -40.53 0.86
CA ARG A 33 -21.94 -40.61 -0.35
C ARG A 33 -22.22 -39.18 -0.79
N ARG A 34 -21.75 -38.80 -1.99
CA ARG A 34 -22.15 -37.56 -2.66
C ARG A 34 -23.67 -37.61 -2.81
N ARG A 35 -24.40 -36.87 -1.99
CA ARG A 35 -25.81 -36.56 -2.27
C ARG A 35 -25.81 -35.83 -3.62
N ARG A 36 -26.49 -36.40 -4.60
CA ARG A 36 -26.74 -35.75 -5.89
C ARG A 36 -27.34 -34.37 -5.59
N PRO A 37 -26.86 -33.26 -6.19
CA PRO A 37 -27.59 -32.01 -6.10
C PRO A 37 -28.89 -32.20 -6.87
N THR A 38 -30.00 -32.24 -6.14
CA THR A 38 -31.35 -32.07 -6.70
C THR A 38 -31.37 -30.72 -7.41
N ALA A 39 -31.86 -30.71 -8.65
CA ALA A 39 -31.97 -29.53 -9.49
C ALA A 39 -32.62 -28.37 -8.71
N ILE A 40 -31.80 -27.39 -8.32
CA ILE A 40 -32.31 -26.08 -7.94
C ILE A 40 -32.54 -25.38 -9.26
N THR A 41 -33.83 -25.28 -9.60
CA THR A 41 -34.38 -24.50 -10.69
C THR A 41 -33.63 -23.19 -10.82
N ALA A 42 -33.10 -22.93 -12.02
CA ALA A 42 -32.41 -21.70 -12.35
C ALA A 42 -33.36 -20.51 -12.17
N THR A 43 -33.35 -19.89 -10.99
CA THR A 43 -33.86 -18.55 -10.82
C THR A 43 -32.93 -17.65 -11.62
N THR A 44 -33.45 -17.23 -12.76
CA THR A 44 -32.91 -16.26 -13.71
C THR A 44 -32.23 -15.12 -12.96
N PHE A 45 -30.91 -15.24 -12.79
CA PHE A 45 -30.08 -14.12 -12.41
C PHE A 45 -30.23 -13.12 -13.55
N HIS A 46 -31.01 -12.07 -13.31
CA HIS A 46 -31.07 -10.92 -14.19
C HIS A 46 -29.63 -10.47 -14.38
N ARG A 47 -29.05 -10.79 -15.55
CA ARG A 47 -27.86 -10.14 -16.08
C ARG A 47 -28.23 -8.66 -16.06
N ARG A 48 -27.83 -7.94 -15.01
CA ARG A 48 -27.71 -6.48 -15.08
C ARG A 48 -26.82 -6.25 -16.28
N ARG A 49 -27.44 -5.83 -17.40
CA ARG A 49 -26.71 -5.25 -18.52
C ARG A 49 -25.81 -4.20 -17.88
N LEU A 50 -24.49 -4.36 -18.03
CA LEU A 50 -23.57 -3.26 -17.76
C LEU A 50 -24.10 -2.06 -18.55
N ALA A 51 -24.23 -0.90 -17.90
CA ALA A 51 -24.71 0.30 -18.55
C ALA A 51 -23.92 0.51 -19.84
N THR A 52 -24.62 0.72 -20.96
CA THR A 52 -24.05 0.85 -22.30
C THR A 52 -22.99 1.96 -22.38
N ASP A 53 -23.09 2.96 -21.50
CA ASP A 53 -22.13 4.06 -21.34
C ASP A 53 -20.75 3.60 -20.85
N VAL A 54 -20.66 2.46 -20.17
CA VAL A 54 -19.37 1.90 -19.67
C VAL A 54 -18.59 1.23 -20.80
N LEU A 55 -19.27 0.78 -21.86
CA LEU A 55 -18.63 0.07 -22.98
C LEU A 55 -18.15 1.05 -24.06
N THR A 56 -18.78 2.20 -24.22
CA THR A 56 -18.41 3.22 -25.22
C THR A 56 -17.14 3.98 -24.85
N VAL A 57 -16.89 4.19 -23.55
CA VAL A 57 -15.70 4.91 -23.03
C VAL A 57 -14.40 4.10 -23.19
N ASN A 58 -14.48 2.76 -23.28
CA ASN A 58 -13.30 1.90 -23.41
C ASN A 58 -12.69 1.85 -24.82
N ALA A 59 -13.30 2.51 -25.81
CA ALA A 59 -12.83 2.47 -27.19
C ALA A 59 -11.58 3.35 -27.46
N SER A 60 -11.25 4.29 -26.56
CA SER A 60 -10.20 5.30 -26.74
C SER A 60 -8.96 5.12 -25.84
N GLY A 61 -8.97 4.22 -24.87
CA GLY A 61 -7.84 3.98 -23.96
C GLY A 61 -8.23 3.34 -22.62
N ILE A 62 -7.25 3.05 -21.76
CA ILE A 62 -7.49 2.56 -20.39
C ILE A 62 -7.64 3.75 -19.46
N LEU A 63 -8.86 3.98 -18.96
CA LEU A 63 -9.19 5.07 -18.04
C LEU A 63 -9.37 4.53 -16.62
N LEU A 64 -8.86 5.26 -15.62
CA LEU A 64 -9.08 4.92 -14.22
C LEU A 64 -10.55 5.19 -13.84
N PHE A 65 -11.20 4.20 -13.22
CA PHE A 65 -12.62 4.25 -12.87
C PHE A 65 -13.56 4.52 -14.07
N ASN A 66 -13.10 4.24 -15.30
CA ASN A 66 -13.79 4.59 -16.56
C ASN A 66 -14.06 6.09 -16.74
N ARG A 67 -13.30 6.97 -16.05
CA ARG A 67 -13.55 8.42 -16.08
C ARG A 67 -12.29 9.26 -16.17
N TRP A 68 -11.24 8.87 -15.47
CA TRP A 68 -10.04 9.69 -15.33
C TRP A 68 -8.93 9.18 -16.23
N ASP A 69 -8.39 10.06 -17.06
CA ASP A 69 -7.19 9.75 -17.84
C ASP A 69 -5.93 9.86 -16.98
N SER A 70 -4.96 8.99 -17.26
CA SER A 70 -3.64 8.96 -16.63
C SER A 70 -2.52 9.47 -17.53
N ALA A 71 -2.81 9.74 -18.81
CA ALA A 71 -1.82 10.20 -19.77
C ALA A 71 -1.32 11.63 -19.47
N ASP A 72 -2.23 12.53 -19.09
CA ASP A 72 -1.92 13.95 -18.87
C ASP A 72 -1.27 14.26 -17.52
N VAL A 73 -0.95 13.23 -16.72
CA VAL A 73 -0.48 13.41 -15.35
C VAL A 73 1.04 13.47 -15.30
N GLU A 74 1.57 14.61 -14.85
CA GLU A 74 3.00 14.88 -14.77
C GLU A 74 3.48 14.99 -13.32
N VAL A 75 4.70 14.52 -13.05
CA VAL A 75 5.34 14.61 -11.74
C VAL A 75 6.32 15.79 -11.76
N LYS A 76 6.04 16.85 -10.99
CA LYS A 76 6.86 18.07 -10.93
C LYS A 76 8.29 17.85 -10.39
N ASP A 77 8.46 16.89 -9.47
CA ASP A 77 9.76 16.59 -8.85
C ASP A 77 10.46 15.41 -9.57
N ILE A 78 11.61 15.71 -10.19
CA ILE A 78 12.43 14.74 -10.93
C ILE A 78 12.90 13.56 -10.07
N SER A 79 13.09 13.77 -8.77
CA SER A 79 13.56 12.70 -7.87
C SER A 79 12.50 11.64 -7.59
N LEU A 80 11.22 11.96 -7.84
CA LEU A 80 10.07 11.09 -7.54
C LEU A 80 9.48 10.42 -8.77
N THR A 81 9.87 10.83 -9.98
CA THR A 81 9.32 10.34 -11.25
C THR A 81 9.38 8.81 -11.36
N ASP A 82 10.48 8.17 -10.97
CA ASP A 82 10.64 6.70 -11.05
C ASP A 82 9.93 5.95 -9.91
N TYR A 83 9.53 6.65 -8.85
CA TYR A 83 8.93 6.06 -7.64
C TYR A 83 7.42 6.26 -7.52
N ILE A 84 6.84 7.09 -8.40
CA ILE A 84 5.41 7.32 -8.53
C ILE A 84 4.97 6.75 -9.89
N GLN A 85 4.36 5.56 -9.86
CA GLN A 85 3.87 4.96 -11.10
C GLN A 85 2.53 5.59 -11.52
N VAL A 86 2.59 6.35 -12.60
CA VAL A 86 1.43 6.98 -13.26
C VAL A 86 1.21 6.44 -14.67
N ARG A 87 2.29 6.11 -15.40
CA ARG A 87 2.24 5.65 -16.80
C ARG A 87 1.52 4.33 -17.03
N ASN A 88 1.44 3.46 -16.01
CA ASN A 88 0.69 2.22 -16.11
C ASN A 88 -0.79 2.51 -15.80
N ALA A 89 -1.54 2.86 -16.83
CA ALA A 89 -2.97 3.04 -16.75
C ALA A 89 -3.65 1.75 -16.26
N ILE A 90 -4.44 1.86 -15.19
CA ILE A 90 -5.21 0.75 -14.62
C ILE A 90 -6.68 1.13 -14.55
N LEU A 91 -7.56 0.19 -14.89
CA LEU A 91 -9.00 0.39 -14.81
C LEU A 91 -9.48 0.55 -13.36
N LEU A 92 -8.99 -0.33 -12.48
CA LEU A 92 -9.34 -0.39 -11.06
C LEU A 92 -8.08 -0.63 -10.22
N PRO A 93 -7.94 0.05 -9.06
CA PRO A 93 -6.82 -0.13 -8.13
C PRO A 93 -6.95 -1.42 -7.29
N HIS A 94 -7.14 -2.55 -7.98
CA HIS A 94 -7.27 -3.89 -7.42
C HIS A 94 -6.57 -4.92 -8.33
N THR A 95 -5.25 -4.78 -8.48
CA THR A 95 -4.48 -5.57 -9.47
C THR A 95 -3.97 -6.91 -8.95
N ALA A 96 -4.04 -7.13 -7.62
CA ALA A 96 -3.45 -8.31 -6.95
C ALA A 96 -1.96 -8.54 -7.27
N GLY A 97 -1.23 -7.47 -7.64
CA GLY A 97 0.19 -7.54 -7.97
C GLY A 97 1.08 -7.92 -6.78
N ARG A 98 2.08 -8.78 -7.03
CA ARG A 98 3.04 -9.26 -6.01
C ARG A 98 4.21 -8.27 -5.81
N TYR A 99 3.91 -7.08 -5.32
CA TYR A 99 4.88 -5.98 -5.22
C TYR A 99 5.87 -6.09 -4.04
N ALA A 100 5.59 -6.93 -3.04
CA ALA A 100 6.44 -7.12 -1.87
C ALA A 100 7.56 -8.16 -2.06
N SER A 101 7.52 -8.93 -3.14
CA SER A 101 8.42 -10.08 -3.36
C SER A 101 9.88 -9.71 -3.65
N LYS A 102 10.15 -8.49 -4.15
CA LYS A 102 11.50 -7.99 -4.43
C LYS A 102 11.63 -6.54 -3.96
N GLN A 103 12.84 -6.14 -3.57
CA GLN A 103 13.17 -4.76 -3.24
C GLN A 103 12.85 -3.84 -4.42
N PHE A 104 12.32 -2.63 -4.14
CA PHE A 104 11.89 -1.61 -5.11
C PHE A 104 10.74 -1.97 -6.07
N ARG A 105 10.29 -3.22 -6.13
CA ARG A 105 9.10 -3.59 -6.94
C ARG A 105 7.83 -2.83 -6.49
N LYS A 106 7.79 -2.37 -5.24
CA LYS A 106 6.76 -1.46 -4.71
C LYS A 106 6.66 -0.13 -5.45
N ALA A 107 7.74 0.37 -6.06
CA ALA A 107 7.74 1.61 -6.84
C ALA A 107 6.85 1.50 -8.08
N GLN A 108 6.79 0.32 -8.69
CA GLN A 108 6.01 0.00 -9.89
C GLN A 108 4.50 -0.18 -9.61
N MET A 109 4.08 -0.14 -8.34
CA MET A 109 2.67 -0.21 -7.96
C MET A 109 1.98 1.12 -8.29
N PRO A 110 0.83 1.10 -9.00
CA PRO A 110 0.07 2.32 -9.29
C PRO A 110 -0.19 3.15 -8.03
N ILE A 111 0.04 4.46 -8.10
CA ILE A 111 0.00 5.32 -6.91
C ILE A 111 -1.34 5.26 -6.17
N VAL A 112 -2.45 5.18 -6.92
CA VAL A 112 -3.81 5.04 -6.39
C VAL A 112 -3.97 3.71 -5.62
N GLU A 113 -3.39 2.62 -6.12
CA GLU A 113 -3.41 1.34 -5.41
C GLU A 113 -2.58 1.38 -4.12
N ARG A 114 -1.48 2.15 -4.09
CA ARG A 114 -0.71 2.38 -2.86
C ARG A 114 -1.56 3.08 -1.81
N LEU A 115 -2.33 4.10 -2.21
CA LEU A 115 -3.25 4.84 -1.34
C LEU A 115 -4.37 3.93 -0.81
N VAL A 116 -5.03 3.17 -1.69
CA VAL A 116 -6.08 2.20 -1.32
C VAL A 116 -5.54 1.18 -0.31
N ASN A 117 -4.32 0.68 -0.51
CA ASN A 117 -3.71 -0.29 0.39
C ASN A 117 -3.41 0.30 1.78
N ALA A 118 -3.05 1.59 1.85
CA ALA A 118 -2.82 2.29 3.12
C ALA A 118 -4.14 2.61 3.87
N LEU A 119 -5.26 2.82 3.16
CA LEU A 119 -6.56 3.10 3.79
C LEU A 119 -7.16 1.89 4.54
N MET A 120 -6.84 0.66 4.14
CA MET A 120 -7.40 -0.56 4.73
C MET A 120 -6.71 -1.03 6.03
N MET A 121 -6.05 -0.13 6.75
CA MET A 121 -5.28 -0.45 7.96
C MET A 121 -6.10 -0.37 9.27
N ASN A 122 -5.47 -0.82 10.37
CA ASN A 122 -5.94 -0.81 11.76
C ASN A 122 -7.09 -1.79 12.09
N GLY A 123 -6.79 -3.08 12.05
CA GLY A 123 -7.60 -4.14 12.65
C GLY A 123 -8.92 -4.36 11.91
N ARG A 124 -9.98 -3.67 12.33
CA ARG A 124 -11.35 -3.83 11.79
C ARG A 124 -11.51 -3.55 10.29
N ASN A 125 -10.54 -2.87 9.67
CA ASN A 125 -10.56 -2.54 8.25
C ASN A 125 -9.63 -3.43 7.40
N ASN A 126 -8.87 -4.33 8.03
CA ASN A 126 -7.91 -5.18 7.34
C ASN A 126 -8.60 -6.03 6.27
N GLY A 127 -8.04 -6.05 5.05
CA GLY A 127 -8.53 -6.86 3.94
C GLY A 127 -9.77 -6.31 3.21
N LYS A 128 -10.39 -5.22 3.69
CA LYS A 128 -11.59 -4.62 3.09
C LYS A 128 -11.26 -3.73 1.89
N LYS A 129 -10.50 -4.27 0.92
CA LYS A 129 -10.00 -3.51 -0.23
C LYS A 129 -11.13 -2.99 -1.12
N GLN A 130 -12.20 -3.75 -1.35
CA GLN A 130 -13.35 -3.29 -2.13
C GLN A 130 -14.00 -2.03 -1.53
N MET A 131 -14.10 -1.94 -0.19
CA MET A 131 -14.62 -0.73 0.47
C MET A 131 -13.65 0.45 0.31
N ALA A 132 -12.34 0.21 0.44
CA ALA A 132 -11.32 1.25 0.25
C ALA A 132 -11.31 1.79 -1.19
N VAL A 133 -11.47 0.93 -2.21
CA VAL A 133 -11.59 1.35 -3.61
C VAL A 133 -12.80 2.27 -3.82
N ARG A 134 -13.95 1.95 -3.19
CA ARG A 134 -15.15 2.81 -3.25
C ARG A 134 -14.94 4.17 -2.59
N ILE A 135 -14.28 4.20 -1.43
CA ILE A 135 -13.94 5.45 -0.74
C ILE A 135 -13.09 6.35 -1.65
N VAL A 136 -12.07 5.80 -2.29
CA VAL A 136 -11.20 6.55 -3.20
C VAL A 136 -11.96 7.01 -4.45
N ALA A 137 -12.85 6.19 -5.01
CA ALA A 137 -13.68 6.58 -6.15
C ALA A 137 -14.55 7.81 -5.81
N HIS A 138 -15.24 7.79 -4.66
CA HIS A 138 -16.04 8.93 -4.20
C HIS A 138 -15.19 10.15 -3.85
N ALA A 139 -14.03 9.97 -3.24
CA ALA A 139 -13.12 11.09 -2.96
C ALA A 139 -12.63 11.76 -4.25
N PHE A 140 -12.34 10.99 -5.30
CA PHE A 140 -11.92 11.54 -6.60
C PHE A 140 -13.04 12.30 -7.31
N GLU A 141 -14.30 11.87 -7.17
CA GLU A 141 -15.45 12.64 -7.63
C GLU A 141 -15.53 14.00 -6.92
N ILE A 142 -15.39 14.03 -5.59
CA ILE A 142 -15.43 15.26 -4.80
C ILE A 142 -14.27 16.19 -5.19
N ILE A 143 -13.05 15.66 -5.36
CA ILE A 143 -11.88 16.45 -5.74
C ILE A 143 -12.11 17.14 -7.08
N HIS A 144 -12.63 16.41 -8.07
CA HIS A 144 -12.90 17.00 -9.38
C HIS A 144 -13.96 18.09 -9.29
N LEU A 145 -15.06 17.87 -8.57
CA LEU A 145 -16.12 18.87 -8.41
C LEU A 145 -15.65 20.16 -7.69
N LEU A 146 -14.63 20.07 -6.84
CA LEU A 146 -14.11 21.23 -6.10
C LEU A 146 -12.94 21.95 -6.78
N THR A 147 -12.21 21.26 -7.67
CA THR A 147 -10.95 21.79 -8.25
C THR A 147 -10.98 21.89 -9.77
N ASP A 148 -11.94 21.26 -10.43
CA ASP A 148 -12.06 21.09 -11.89
C ASP A 148 -10.82 20.46 -12.56
N GLN A 149 -9.88 19.95 -11.77
CA GLN A 149 -8.66 19.31 -12.23
C GLN A 149 -8.80 17.79 -12.22
N ASN A 150 -7.87 17.11 -12.90
CA ASN A 150 -7.76 15.67 -12.82
C ASN A 150 -7.37 15.26 -11.39
N PRO A 151 -8.20 14.46 -10.67
CA PRO A 151 -7.92 14.09 -9.29
C PRO A 151 -6.65 13.25 -9.12
N ILE A 152 -6.19 12.57 -10.18
CA ILE A 152 -4.91 11.85 -10.16
C ILE A 152 -3.74 12.84 -10.06
N GLN A 153 -3.79 13.95 -10.80
CA GLN A 153 -2.77 15.01 -10.72
C GLN A 153 -2.73 15.62 -9.31
N VAL A 154 -3.90 15.94 -8.74
CA VAL A 154 -3.99 16.51 -7.39
C VAL A 154 -3.41 15.53 -6.36
N LEU A 155 -3.66 14.22 -6.50
CA LEU A 155 -3.06 13.21 -5.64
C LEU A 155 -1.53 13.16 -5.76
N VAL A 156 -1.00 13.22 -6.99
CA VAL A 156 0.44 13.23 -7.24
C VAL A 156 1.08 14.46 -6.60
N ASP A 157 0.51 15.64 -6.83
CA ASP A 157 0.97 16.89 -6.22
C ASP A 157 0.94 16.84 -4.69
N ALA A 158 -0.13 16.29 -4.11
CA ALA A 158 -0.24 16.09 -2.66
C ALA A 158 0.88 15.18 -2.11
N VAL A 159 1.21 14.08 -2.80
CA VAL A 159 2.27 13.15 -2.40
C VAL A 159 3.65 13.81 -2.50
N VAL A 160 3.90 14.61 -3.55
CA VAL A 160 5.16 15.35 -3.73
C VAL A 160 5.34 16.36 -2.59
N ASN A 161 4.29 17.09 -2.23
CA ASN A 161 4.36 18.16 -1.23
C ASN A 161 4.48 17.64 0.21
N THR A 162 3.82 16.53 0.53
CA THR A 162 3.78 15.96 1.90
C THR A 162 4.98 15.09 2.26
N GLY A 163 5.82 14.77 1.28
CA GLY A 163 7.00 13.96 1.49
C GLY A 163 8.14 14.73 2.19
N PRO A 164 8.59 14.29 3.39
CA PRO A 164 9.72 14.94 4.06
C PRO A 164 11.03 14.69 3.31
N ARG A 165 11.86 15.73 3.21
CA ARG A 165 13.18 15.69 2.56
C ARG A 165 14.28 15.30 3.54
N GLU A 166 14.19 15.78 4.77
CA GLU A 166 15.12 15.51 5.86
C GLU A 166 14.37 14.87 7.04
N ASP A 167 15.03 13.96 7.76
CA ASP A 167 14.51 13.34 8.98
C ASP A 167 15.62 13.23 10.03
N SER A 168 15.26 13.02 11.29
CA SER A 168 16.22 12.91 12.40
C SER A 168 16.34 11.45 12.89
N THR A 169 17.50 10.86 12.68
CA THR A 169 17.76 9.48 13.13
C THR A 169 18.52 9.47 14.45
N ARG A 170 18.24 8.45 15.26
CA ARG A 170 18.94 8.20 16.51
C ARG A 170 20.26 7.51 16.18
N ILE A 171 21.39 8.19 16.39
CA ILE A 171 22.74 7.67 16.13
C ILE A 171 23.53 7.58 17.43
N GLY A 172 24.21 6.47 17.64
CA GLY A 172 25.07 6.21 18.81
C GLY A 172 24.83 4.82 19.40
N SER A 173 25.82 4.34 20.15
CA SER A 173 25.73 3.07 20.88
C SER A 173 25.41 3.35 22.34
N GLN A 174 24.47 2.57 22.89
CA GLN A 174 24.09 2.55 24.31
C GLN A 174 23.89 3.93 24.95
N GLY A 175 24.92 4.45 25.65
CA GLY A 175 24.85 5.58 26.60
C GLY A 175 25.13 6.96 26.02
N THR A 176 25.67 7.08 24.80
CA THR A 176 25.86 8.38 24.13
C THR A 176 25.08 8.39 22.84
N VAL A 177 23.81 8.78 22.93
CA VAL A 177 22.92 8.75 21.78
C VAL A 177 22.37 10.14 21.51
N ARG A 178 22.55 10.58 20.27
CA ARG A 178 22.10 11.88 19.77
C ARG A 178 21.19 11.71 18.56
N ARG A 179 20.41 12.74 18.28
CA ARG A 179 19.69 12.85 17.01
C ARG A 179 20.62 13.49 15.99
N GLN A 180 20.67 12.93 14.80
CA GLN A 180 21.42 13.46 13.66
C GLN A 180 20.46 13.63 12.50
N ALA A 181 20.52 14.79 11.85
CA ALA A 181 19.82 15.04 10.59
C ALA A 181 20.37 14.15 9.47
N VAL A 182 19.49 13.50 8.72
CA VAL A 182 19.82 12.66 7.56
C VAL A 182 18.83 12.89 6.42
N ASP A 183 19.31 12.72 5.18
CA ASP A 183 18.49 12.82 3.99
C ASP A 183 17.56 11.60 3.82
N VAL A 184 16.35 11.84 3.31
CA VAL A 184 15.34 10.81 3.10
C VAL A 184 15.31 10.35 1.65
N SER A 185 15.38 9.03 1.44
CA SER A 185 15.29 8.44 0.10
C SER A 185 13.93 8.68 -0.57
N PRO A 186 13.86 8.81 -1.91
CA PRO A 186 12.61 9.10 -2.62
C PRO A 186 11.51 8.05 -2.38
N LEU A 187 11.87 6.76 -2.33
CA LEU A 187 10.89 5.70 -2.02
C LEU A 187 10.31 5.86 -0.60
N ARG A 188 11.14 6.25 0.38
CA ARG A 188 10.68 6.50 1.76
C ARG A 188 9.81 7.75 1.81
N ARG A 189 10.17 8.80 1.06
CA ARG A 189 9.38 10.04 0.91
C ARG A 189 7.95 9.72 0.47
N VAL A 190 7.77 8.95 -0.60
CA VAL A 190 6.44 8.55 -1.09
C VAL A 190 5.69 7.67 -0.08
N ASN A 191 6.38 6.73 0.59
CA ASN A 191 5.75 5.88 1.60
C ASN A 191 5.25 6.69 2.81
N GLN A 192 6.04 7.66 3.26
CA GLN A 192 5.72 8.50 4.41
C GLN A 192 4.61 9.50 4.07
N ALA A 193 4.65 10.10 2.88
CA ALA A 193 3.57 10.94 2.36
C ALA A 193 2.21 10.22 2.41
N ILE A 194 2.12 9.03 1.81
CA ILE A 194 0.88 8.24 1.80
C ILE A 194 0.45 7.87 3.23
N SER A 195 1.41 7.49 4.09
CA SER A 195 1.11 7.16 5.49
C SER A 195 0.55 8.36 6.24
N LEU A 196 1.17 9.54 6.13
CA LEU A 196 0.74 10.75 6.82
C LEU A 196 -0.66 11.20 6.36
N ILE A 197 -0.93 11.17 5.05
CA ILE A 197 -2.25 11.47 4.49
C ILE A 197 -3.30 10.51 5.08
N THR A 198 -3.06 9.19 5.01
CA THR A 198 -4.06 8.21 5.49
C THR A 198 -4.27 8.24 7.00
N ILE A 199 -3.25 8.55 7.79
CA ILE A 199 -3.37 8.74 9.24
C ILE A 199 -4.21 9.99 9.53
N GLY A 200 -3.89 11.14 8.90
CA GLY A 200 -4.62 12.38 9.08
C GLY A 200 -6.10 12.28 8.69
N VAL A 201 -6.39 11.63 7.57
CA VAL A 201 -7.77 11.36 7.11
C VAL A 201 -8.52 10.49 8.12
N ARG A 202 -7.86 9.45 8.62
CA ARG A 202 -8.47 8.55 9.60
C ARG A 202 -8.80 9.28 10.89
N GLU A 203 -7.86 10.02 11.45
CA GLU A 203 -8.05 10.82 12.67
C GLU A 203 -9.17 11.85 12.47
N SER A 204 -9.19 12.55 11.33
CA SER A 204 -10.23 13.54 11.02
C SER A 204 -11.63 12.94 10.82
N SER A 205 -11.72 11.70 10.32
CA SER A 205 -12.98 10.98 10.16
C SER A 205 -13.47 10.29 11.44
N PHE A 206 -12.61 10.13 12.44
CA PHE A 206 -12.95 9.34 13.63
C PHE A 206 -13.91 10.11 14.54
N ARG A 207 -15.12 9.55 14.74
CA ARG A 207 -16.20 10.18 15.54
C ARG A 207 -16.62 11.56 15.01
N ASN A 208 -16.51 11.75 13.69
CA ASN A 208 -16.97 12.95 13.00
C ASN A 208 -18.20 12.62 12.13
N VAL A 209 -19.01 13.64 11.84
CA VAL A 209 -20.18 13.53 10.95
C VAL A 209 -19.73 13.39 9.48
N LYS A 210 -18.62 14.03 9.11
CA LYS A 210 -18.04 13.96 7.77
C LYS A 210 -17.71 12.52 7.37
N SER A 211 -18.02 12.17 6.13
CA SER A 211 -17.66 10.87 5.58
C SER A 211 -16.14 10.77 5.38
N ILE A 212 -15.59 9.55 5.42
CA ILE A 212 -14.15 9.36 5.18
C ILE A 212 -13.72 9.78 3.76
N SER A 213 -14.64 9.72 2.79
CA SER A 213 -14.40 10.17 1.41
C SER A 213 -14.23 11.68 1.33
N GLU A 214 -15.07 12.44 2.05
CA GLU A 214 -14.95 13.90 2.17
C GLU A 214 -13.65 14.29 2.88
N CYS A 215 -13.35 13.66 4.02
CA CYS A 215 -12.09 13.92 4.74
C CYS A 215 -10.86 13.61 3.87
N LEU A 216 -10.92 12.57 3.05
CA LEU A 216 -9.85 12.22 2.10
C LEU A 216 -9.69 13.28 1.00
N ALA A 217 -10.80 13.76 0.44
CA ALA A 217 -10.78 14.81 -0.56
C ALA A 217 -10.23 16.13 0.01
N ASP A 218 -10.73 16.55 1.18
CA ASP A 218 -10.26 17.74 1.90
C ASP A 218 -8.75 17.66 2.17
N GLU A 219 -8.26 16.51 2.67
CA GLU A 219 -6.83 16.35 2.98
C GLU A 219 -5.97 16.39 1.71
N ILE A 220 -6.38 15.71 0.62
CA ILE A 220 -5.63 15.70 -0.65
C ILE A 220 -5.56 17.10 -1.26
N ILE A 221 -6.68 17.85 -1.30
CA ILE A 221 -6.72 19.21 -1.85
C ILE A 221 -5.81 20.15 -1.04
N ASN A 222 -5.88 20.09 0.29
CA ASN A 222 -5.06 20.93 1.16
C ASN A 222 -3.57 20.57 1.04
N ALA A 223 -3.23 19.29 0.96
CA ALA A 223 -1.87 18.82 0.75
C ALA A 223 -1.31 19.24 -0.61
N ALA A 224 -2.11 19.17 -1.69
CA ALA A 224 -1.71 19.60 -3.03
C ALA A 224 -1.40 21.11 -3.09
N LYS A 225 -2.14 21.92 -2.32
CA LYS A 225 -1.87 23.37 -2.19
C LYS A 225 -0.71 23.70 -1.24
N GLY A 226 -0.18 22.72 -0.50
CA GLY A 226 0.83 22.96 0.55
C GLY A 226 0.25 23.71 1.75
N SER A 227 -1.05 23.62 1.99
CA SER A 227 -1.71 24.33 3.09
C SER A 227 -1.34 23.70 4.43
N SER A 228 -1.02 24.55 5.40
CA SER A 228 -0.80 24.15 6.78
C SER A 228 -2.07 23.63 7.45
N ASN A 229 -3.25 23.66 6.82
CA ASN A 229 -4.46 23.03 7.35
C ASN A 229 -4.41 21.50 7.27
N SER A 230 -3.63 20.94 6.33
CA SER A 230 -3.44 19.49 6.18
C SER A 230 -2.62 18.93 7.35
N TYR A 231 -3.05 17.79 7.88
CA TYR A 231 -2.28 17.04 8.88
C TYR A 231 -0.92 16.61 8.33
N ALA A 232 -0.89 16.13 7.09
CA ALA A 232 0.32 15.62 6.47
C ALA A 232 1.40 16.72 6.29
N ILE A 233 1.01 17.93 5.89
CA ILE A 233 1.94 19.06 5.78
C ILE A 233 2.46 19.49 7.15
N LYS A 234 1.59 19.67 8.15
CA LYS A 234 2.01 20.01 9.53
C LYS A 234 3.06 19.03 10.05
N LYS A 235 2.84 17.72 9.85
CA LYS A 235 3.76 16.68 10.32
C LYS A 235 5.07 16.65 9.54
N LYS A 236 5.03 16.88 8.23
CA LYS A 236 6.24 17.01 7.42
C LYS A 236 7.09 18.19 7.90
N ASP A 237 6.49 19.37 8.06
CA ASP A 237 7.21 20.57 8.47
C ASP A 237 7.76 20.43 9.91
N GLU A 238 7.02 19.77 10.79
CA GLU A 238 7.50 19.42 12.13
C GLU A 238 8.76 18.55 12.09
N LEU A 239 8.78 17.51 11.25
CA LEU A 239 9.92 16.61 11.09
C LEU A 239 11.14 17.33 10.50
N GLU A 240 10.95 18.14 9.45
CA GLU A 240 12.03 18.89 8.81
C GLU A 240 12.59 19.98 9.76
N ARG A 241 11.74 20.61 10.57
CA ARG A 241 12.18 21.57 11.60
C ARG A 241 13.05 20.90 12.67
N VAL A 242 12.65 19.72 13.13
CA VAL A 242 13.44 18.94 14.11
C VAL A 242 14.75 18.46 13.50
N ALA A 243 14.75 18.04 12.24
CA ALA A 243 15.98 17.67 11.53
C ALA A 243 16.94 18.87 11.42
N LYS A 244 16.44 20.04 11.00
CA LYS A 244 17.24 21.27 10.90
C LYS A 244 17.87 21.70 12.22
N SER A 245 17.19 21.50 13.34
CA SER A 245 17.72 21.80 14.68
C SER A 245 18.84 20.84 15.13
N ASN A 246 18.91 19.64 14.55
CA ASN A 246 19.89 18.60 14.89
C ASN A 246 20.94 18.40 13.78
N ARG A 247 21.04 19.37 12.86
CA ARG A 247 22.10 19.44 11.87
C ARG A 247 23.38 19.94 12.53
#